data_AF-A0A9W8MEA6-F1
#
_entry.id   AF-A0A9W8MEA6-F1
#
_cell.length_a   1.000
_cell.length_b   1.000
_cell.length_c   1.000
_cell.angle_alpha   90.00
_cell.angle_beta   90.00
_cell.angle_gamma   90.00
#
_symmetry.space_group_name_H-M   'P 1'
#
loop_
_entity.id
_entity.type
_entity.pdbx_description
1 polymer ?
#
loop_
_entity_poly.entity_id
_entity_poly.type
_entity_poly.pdbx_seq_one_letter_code
_entity_poly.pdbx_strand_id
1 'polypeptide(L)'
;MTGSKSGSASGGNSGPKRQAKTMPAAYSGKHPIYNAANPSTATRFFEGVELPAKVAGLSGQDEEIVTHALSYLDTQTARLWSRLEGGFEPYNFENWRKAVMKILPKASRFDVGSMACLDHLCRKARERPIGRDEKSAFYEFALGFQAEAEPLLKSGVIANLDLVLKFIGGLKSTFRDGLSERLSHKTPAVDADGAARDKENPFTLAEVIKVATEMVDAVAVGPFGALTYVEEEADYARNMTLSGLSDRAESAGSKALKVKQESMTEEMAKLRLQLLTVPLTKQ
;
A
#
# COMPACT_ATOMS: atom_id res chain seq x y z
N MET A 1 -55.05 -35.15 58.10
CA MET A 1 -54.33 -34.07 58.81
C MET A 1 -53.02 -34.63 59.33
N THR A 2 -51.91 -34.28 58.69
CA THR A 2 -50.55 -34.27 59.27
C THR A 2 -49.68 -33.51 58.28
N GLY A 3 -49.28 -32.30 58.66
CA GLY A 3 -48.32 -31.50 57.93
C GLY A 3 -46.92 -31.73 58.47
N SER A 4 -45.92 -31.62 57.61
CA SER A 4 -44.53 -31.35 57.99
C SER A 4 -43.96 -30.32 57.02
N LYS A 5 -43.52 -29.21 57.59
CA LYS A 5 -42.66 -28.20 56.97
C LYS A 5 -41.23 -28.74 56.88
N SER A 6 -40.56 -28.51 55.76
CA SER A 6 -39.14 -28.12 55.76
C SER A 6 -38.84 -27.39 54.45
N GLY A 7 -38.31 -26.18 54.58
CA GLY A 7 -37.86 -25.37 53.45
C GLY A 7 -36.47 -25.81 53.01
N SER A 8 -36.22 -25.71 51.71
CA SER A 8 -34.88 -25.61 51.14
C SER A 8 -34.82 -24.33 50.31
N ALA A 9 -33.98 -23.41 50.78
CA ALA A 9 -33.59 -22.22 50.06
C ALA A 9 -32.81 -22.62 48.81
N SER A 10 -33.28 -22.21 47.63
CA SER A 10 -32.48 -22.15 46.42
C SER A 10 -32.20 -20.68 46.14
N GLY A 11 -31.07 -20.20 46.67
CA GLY A 11 -30.48 -18.94 46.27
C GLY A 11 -29.99 -19.05 44.84
N GLY A 12 -30.83 -18.65 43.90
CA GLY A 12 -30.46 -18.45 42.50
C GLY A 12 -29.55 -17.23 42.40
N ASN A 13 -28.25 -17.43 42.57
CA ASN A 13 -27.24 -16.43 42.27
C ASN A 13 -27.19 -16.24 40.75
N SER A 14 -28.07 -15.38 40.21
CA SER A 14 -28.00 -14.92 38.83
C SER A 14 -26.82 -13.96 38.69
N GLY A 15 -25.61 -14.53 38.62
CA GLY A 15 -24.44 -13.80 38.15
C GLY A 15 -24.73 -13.21 36.76
N PRO A 16 -24.11 -12.08 36.40
CA PRO A 16 -24.33 -11.45 35.11
C PRO A 16 -24.03 -12.48 34.01
N LYS A 17 -25.07 -12.84 33.24
CA LYS A 17 -24.91 -13.67 32.04
C LYS A 17 -23.83 -13.00 31.19
N ARG A 18 -22.65 -13.61 31.08
CA ARG A 18 -21.66 -13.24 30.07
C ARG A 18 -22.42 -13.30 28.75
N GLN A 19 -22.71 -12.15 28.15
CA GLN A 19 -23.33 -12.10 26.84
C GLN A 19 -22.40 -12.89 25.91
N ALA A 20 -22.91 -14.00 25.37
CA ALA A 20 -22.19 -14.73 24.35
C ALA A 20 -21.91 -13.73 23.22
N LYS A 21 -20.64 -13.54 22.89
CA LYS A 21 -20.26 -12.67 21.78
C LYS A 21 -20.72 -13.39 20.53
N THR A 22 -21.76 -12.89 19.87
CA THR A 22 -22.26 -13.44 18.61
C THR A 22 -21.75 -12.60 17.45
N MET A 23 -21.89 -13.11 16.23
CA MET A 23 -21.71 -12.27 15.05
C MET A 23 -22.69 -11.09 15.05
N PRO A 24 -22.32 -9.94 14.45
CA PRO A 24 -23.22 -8.81 14.32
C PRO A 24 -24.51 -9.20 13.60
N ALA A 25 -25.67 -8.74 14.09
CA ALA A 25 -26.89 -8.90 13.33
C ALA A 25 -26.82 -8.08 12.02
N ALA A 26 -27.41 -8.61 10.94
CA ALA A 26 -27.68 -7.80 9.76
C ALA A 26 -28.45 -6.54 10.19
N TYR A 27 -28.11 -5.38 9.63
CA TYR A 27 -28.71 -4.08 9.97
C TYR A 27 -28.37 -3.50 11.35
N SER A 28 -27.51 -4.14 12.15
CA SER A 28 -27.03 -3.57 13.43
C SER A 28 -26.18 -2.29 13.30
N GLY A 29 -25.88 -1.85 12.06
CA GLY A 29 -24.92 -0.79 11.76
C GLY A 29 -23.46 -1.17 12.04
N LYS A 30 -23.20 -2.34 12.65
CA LYS A 30 -21.86 -2.85 13.01
C LYS A 30 -21.43 -4.06 12.18
N HIS A 31 -22.21 -4.41 11.17
CA HIS A 31 -21.88 -5.52 10.26
C HIS A 31 -20.91 -5.06 9.17
N PRO A 32 -20.10 -5.97 8.61
CA PRO A 32 -19.27 -5.71 7.45
C PRO A 32 -20.10 -5.25 6.25
N ILE A 33 -19.60 -4.26 5.53
CA ILE A 33 -20.28 -3.70 4.35
C ILE A 33 -19.47 -4.04 3.10
N TYR A 34 -20.13 -4.61 2.11
CA TYR A 34 -19.59 -4.80 0.77
C TYR A 34 -20.23 -3.78 -0.19
N ASN A 35 -19.43 -3.14 -1.03
CA ASN A 35 -19.92 -2.24 -2.07
C ASN A 35 -19.71 -2.88 -3.46
N ALA A 36 -20.80 -3.31 -4.10
CA ALA A 36 -20.75 -3.91 -5.43
C ALA A 36 -20.21 -2.96 -6.53
N ALA A 37 -20.38 -1.64 -6.36
CA ALA A 37 -19.82 -0.63 -7.27
C ALA A 37 -18.30 -0.46 -7.09
N ASN A 38 -17.77 -0.85 -5.92
CA ASN A 38 -16.34 -0.91 -5.68
C ASN A 38 -15.95 -2.33 -5.21
N PRO A 39 -15.84 -3.29 -6.14
CA PRO A 39 -15.66 -4.69 -5.78
C PRO A 39 -14.32 -4.95 -5.05
N SER A 40 -13.43 -3.97 -5.04
CA SER A 40 -12.19 -3.93 -4.25
C SER A 40 -12.44 -4.00 -2.74
N THR A 41 -13.66 -3.69 -2.29
CA THR A 41 -14.08 -3.77 -0.88
C THR A 41 -14.33 -5.20 -0.40
N ALA A 42 -14.31 -6.20 -1.30
CA ALA A 42 -14.57 -7.61 -0.96
C ALA A 42 -13.58 -8.17 0.07
N THR A 43 -12.27 -7.87 -0.05
CA THR A 43 -11.26 -8.36 0.90
C THR A 43 -11.57 -7.88 2.32
N ARG A 44 -11.84 -6.58 2.47
CA ARG A 44 -12.21 -5.98 3.76
C ARG A 44 -13.53 -6.53 4.31
N PHE A 45 -14.48 -6.85 3.43
CA PHE A 45 -15.72 -7.49 3.83
C PHE A 45 -15.45 -8.87 4.45
N PHE A 46 -14.66 -9.73 3.81
CA PHE A 46 -14.34 -11.06 4.32
C PHE A 46 -13.52 -11.01 5.63
N GLU A 47 -12.55 -10.11 5.74
CA GLU A 47 -11.83 -9.85 7.00
C GLU A 47 -12.78 -9.41 8.12
N GLY A 48 -13.74 -8.55 7.76
CA GLY A 48 -14.79 -8.09 8.65
C GLY A 48 -15.75 -9.19 9.10
N VAL A 49 -15.91 -10.27 8.34
CA VAL A 49 -16.69 -11.46 8.73
C VAL A 49 -15.87 -12.40 9.61
N GLU A 50 -14.61 -12.63 9.23
CA GLU A 50 -13.72 -13.60 9.88
C GLU A 50 -13.37 -13.19 11.31
N LEU A 51 -13.11 -11.89 11.56
CA LEU A 51 -12.73 -11.41 12.89
C LEU A 51 -13.87 -11.59 13.92
N PRO A 52 -15.11 -11.15 13.68
CA PRO A 52 -16.23 -11.43 14.56
C PRO A 52 -16.53 -12.92 14.74
N ALA A 53 -16.39 -13.74 13.68
CA ALA A 53 -16.56 -15.19 13.79
C ALA A 53 -15.56 -15.82 14.77
N LYS A 54 -14.28 -15.42 14.68
CA LYS A 54 -13.24 -15.83 15.64
C LYS A 54 -13.56 -15.36 17.06
N VAL A 55 -13.99 -14.11 17.23
CA VAL A 55 -14.36 -13.55 18.54
C VAL A 55 -15.59 -14.24 19.14
N ALA A 56 -16.50 -14.70 18.29
CA ALA A 56 -17.69 -15.46 18.67
C ALA A 56 -17.42 -16.96 18.91
N GLY A 57 -16.22 -17.45 18.59
CA GLY A 57 -15.86 -18.86 18.76
C GLY A 57 -16.49 -19.78 17.72
N LEU A 58 -16.87 -19.27 16.55
CA LEU A 58 -17.50 -20.02 15.45
C LEU A 58 -16.51 -20.87 14.63
N SER A 59 -15.38 -21.25 15.21
CA SER A 59 -14.36 -22.05 14.51
C SER A 59 -14.93 -23.41 14.09
N GLY A 60 -14.98 -23.68 12.78
CA GLY A 60 -15.55 -24.91 12.22
C GLY A 60 -17.07 -24.88 12.00
N GLN A 61 -17.71 -23.72 12.20
CA GLN A 61 -19.14 -23.51 11.94
C GLN A 61 -19.34 -22.73 10.64
N ASP A 62 -18.78 -23.25 9.55
CA ASP A 62 -18.72 -22.56 8.26
C ASP A 62 -20.11 -22.22 7.71
N GLU A 63 -21.13 -23.05 7.98
CA GLU A 63 -22.52 -22.76 7.64
C GLU A 63 -23.02 -21.46 8.29
N GLU A 64 -22.78 -21.29 9.58
CA GLU A 64 -23.22 -20.10 10.33
C GLU A 64 -22.47 -18.86 9.84
N ILE A 65 -21.16 -18.97 9.60
CA ILE A 65 -20.32 -17.88 9.10
C ILE A 65 -20.78 -17.44 7.70
N VAL A 66 -20.96 -18.38 6.77
CA VAL A 66 -21.37 -18.09 5.39
C VAL A 66 -22.79 -17.52 5.37
N THR A 67 -23.71 -18.05 6.17
CA THR A 67 -25.09 -17.55 6.26
C THR A 67 -25.13 -16.12 6.80
N HIS A 68 -24.34 -15.81 7.84
CA HIS A 68 -24.21 -14.45 8.34
C HIS A 68 -23.61 -13.51 7.29
N ALA A 69 -22.54 -13.92 6.62
CA ALA A 69 -21.91 -13.13 5.57
C ALA A 69 -22.91 -12.81 4.44
N LEU A 70 -23.64 -13.81 3.95
CA LEU A 70 -24.68 -13.62 2.92
C LEU A 70 -25.79 -12.67 3.39
N SER A 71 -26.14 -12.68 4.68
CA SER A 71 -27.14 -11.77 5.25
C SER A 71 -26.72 -10.30 5.30
N TYR A 72 -25.41 -10.01 5.19
CA TYR A 72 -24.87 -8.65 5.18
C TYR A 72 -24.86 -8.02 3.78
N LEU A 73 -25.04 -8.83 2.74
CA LEU A 73 -25.00 -8.40 1.35
C LEU A 73 -26.38 -7.91 0.90
N ASP A 74 -26.40 -7.11 -0.15
CA ASP A 74 -27.66 -6.82 -0.85
C ASP A 74 -28.22 -8.12 -1.47
N THR A 75 -29.53 -8.11 -1.75
CA THR A 75 -30.24 -9.30 -2.22
C THR A 75 -29.69 -9.88 -3.53
N GLN A 76 -29.19 -9.04 -4.45
CA GLN A 76 -28.68 -9.52 -5.73
C GLN A 76 -27.31 -10.18 -5.55
N THR A 77 -26.41 -9.52 -4.81
CA THR A 77 -25.08 -10.06 -4.51
C THR A 77 -25.19 -11.34 -3.69
N ALA A 78 -26.04 -11.37 -2.65
CA ALA A 78 -26.25 -12.56 -1.83
C ALA A 78 -26.70 -13.76 -2.67
N ARG A 79 -27.67 -13.57 -3.57
CA ARG A 79 -28.17 -14.63 -4.47
C ARG A 79 -27.11 -15.14 -5.43
N LEU A 80 -26.22 -14.28 -5.91
CA LEU A 80 -25.14 -14.66 -6.79
C LEU A 80 -24.08 -15.46 -6.01
N TRP A 81 -23.66 -14.94 -4.86
CA TRP A 81 -22.57 -15.52 -4.08
C TRP A 81 -22.98 -16.81 -3.37
N SER A 82 -24.25 -17.00 -3.01
CA SER A 82 -24.74 -18.25 -2.41
C SER A 82 -24.70 -19.44 -3.36
N ARG A 83 -24.54 -19.21 -4.67
CA ARG A 83 -24.44 -20.27 -5.69
C ARG A 83 -23.01 -20.71 -5.97
N LEU A 84 -22.04 -20.02 -5.38
CA LEU A 84 -20.63 -20.32 -5.54
C LEU A 84 -20.23 -21.48 -4.62
N GLU A 85 -19.17 -22.18 -4.99
CA GLU A 85 -18.61 -23.28 -4.20
C GLU A 85 -18.39 -22.85 -2.73
N GLY A 86 -18.84 -23.66 -1.77
CA GLY A 86 -18.76 -23.36 -0.34
C GLY A 86 -19.80 -22.35 0.18
N GLY A 87 -20.56 -21.71 -0.71
CA GLY A 87 -21.67 -20.78 -0.39
C GLY A 87 -23.00 -21.47 -0.07
N PHE A 88 -23.05 -22.78 -0.29
CA PHE A 88 -24.16 -23.69 -0.02
C PHE A 88 -23.57 -25.04 0.42
N GLU A 89 -24.41 -25.97 0.87
CA GLU A 89 -23.96 -27.27 1.37
C GLU A 89 -23.16 -28.07 0.31
N PRO A 90 -21.93 -28.54 0.63
CA PRO A 90 -21.23 -28.38 1.91
C PRO A 90 -20.62 -26.98 2.07
N TYR A 91 -21.00 -26.31 3.16
CA TYR A 91 -20.48 -24.98 3.47
C TYR A 91 -18.98 -25.04 3.76
N ASN A 92 -18.25 -24.12 3.15
CA ASN A 92 -16.82 -23.95 3.41
C ASN A 92 -16.45 -22.49 3.19
N PHE A 93 -16.14 -21.78 4.28
CA PHE A 93 -15.96 -20.33 4.23
C PHE A 93 -14.76 -19.94 3.36
N GLU A 94 -13.68 -20.70 3.42
CA GLU A 94 -12.45 -20.41 2.68
C GLU A 94 -12.60 -20.69 1.17
N ASN A 95 -13.23 -21.80 0.79
CA ASN A 95 -13.55 -22.10 -0.60
C ASN A 95 -14.54 -21.08 -1.17
N TRP A 96 -15.52 -20.68 -0.37
CA TRP A 96 -16.49 -19.64 -0.74
C TRP A 96 -15.82 -18.30 -1.00
N ARG A 97 -14.96 -17.84 -0.08
CA ARG A 97 -14.15 -16.64 -0.27
C ARG A 97 -13.35 -16.71 -1.57
N LYS A 98 -12.65 -17.82 -1.84
CA LYS A 98 -11.88 -18.01 -3.09
C LYS A 98 -12.76 -17.95 -4.33
N ALA A 99 -13.92 -18.62 -4.30
CA ALA A 99 -14.85 -18.64 -5.42
C ALA A 99 -15.42 -17.24 -5.71
N VAL A 100 -15.76 -16.47 -4.67
CA VAL A 100 -16.17 -15.07 -4.79
C VAL A 100 -15.05 -14.22 -5.39
N MET A 101 -13.84 -14.27 -4.83
CA MET A 101 -12.71 -13.47 -5.32
C MET A 101 -12.35 -13.79 -6.79
N LYS A 102 -12.62 -15.01 -7.25
CA LYS A 102 -12.41 -15.42 -8.64
C LYS A 102 -13.39 -14.75 -9.62
N ILE A 103 -14.65 -14.55 -9.24
CA ILE A 103 -15.66 -13.96 -10.13
C ILE A 103 -15.63 -12.43 -10.16
N LEU A 104 -15.02 -11.80 -9.16
CA LEU A 104 -14.88 -10.35 -9.11
C LEU A 104 -13.92 -9.86 -10.22
N PRO A 105 -14.19 -8.68 -10.83
CA PRO A 105 -13.32 -8.08 -11.83
C PRO A 105 -11.83 -8.06 -11.41
N LYS A 106 -10.91 -8.21 -12.36
CA LYS A 106 -9.46 -8.23 -12.03
C LYS A 106 -8.98 -6.99 -11.27
N ALA A 107 -9.64 -5.84 -11.46
CA ALA A 107 -9.35 -4.60 -10.72
C ALA A 107 -9.80 -4.62 -9.24
N SER A 108 -10.66 -5.57 -8.85
CA SER A 108 -11.12 -5.78 -7.47
C SER A 108 -10.41 -6.91 -6.74
N ARG A 109 -9.58 -7.67 -7.43
CA ARG A 109 -8.62 -8.54 -6.78
C ARG A 109 -7.50 -7.64 -6.25
N PHE A 110 -7.71 -7.07 -5.07
CA PHE A 110 -6.58 -6.75 -4.21
C PHE A 110 -6.01 -8.07 -3.66
N ASP A 111 -5.51 -8.89 -4.58
CA ASP A 111 -4.34 -9.70 -4.28
C ASP A 111 -3.23 -8.67 -4.21
N VAL A 112 -2.98 -8.18 -3.00
CA VAL A 112 -1.78 -7.41 -2.68
C VAL A 112 -0.61 -8.25 -3.21
N GLY A 113 0.20 -7.68 -4.12
CA GLY A 113 1.15 -8.48 -4.90
C GLY A 113 0.82 -8.61 -6.39
N SER A 114 0.07 -7.68 -6.97
CA SER A 114 -0.30 -7.74 -8.38
C SER A 114 0.64 -6.92 -9.25
N MET A 115 1.31 -7.57 -10.22
CA MET A 115 2.13 -6.88 -11.22
C MET A 115 1.35 -5.80 -11.97
N ALA A 116 0.05 -6.02 -12.22
CA ALA A 116 -0.79 -5.05 -12.92
C ALA A 116 -1.07 -3.80 -12.05
N CYS A 117 -1.26 -3.97 -10.74
CA CYS A 117 -1.42 -2.85 -9.81
C CYS A 117 -0.10 -2.09 -9.65
N LEU A 118 1.02 -2.81 -9.54
CA LEU A 118 2.36 -2.21 -9.50
C LEU A 118 2.64 -1.38 -10.77
N ASP A 119 2.34 -1.91 -11.96
CA ASP A 119 2.53 -1.19 -13.22
C ASP A 119 1.58 0.01 -13.36
N HIS A 120 0.37 -0.08 -12.81
CA HIS A 120 -0.56 1.04 -12.74
C HIS A 120 -0.02 2.17 -11.86
N LEU A 121 0.47 1.84 -10.66
CA LEU A 121 1.13 2.81 -9.76
C LEU A 121 2.32 3.47 -10.44
N CYS A 122 3.18 2.69 -11.11
CA CYS A 122 4.32 3.21 -11.87
C CYS A 122 3.88 4.14 -13.01
N ARG A 123 2.82 3.79 -13.74
CA ARG A 123 2.29 4.63 -14.82
C ARG A 123 1.77 5.97 -14.29
N LYS A 124 0.97 5.94 -13.23
CA LYS A 124 0.44 7.16 -12.58
C LYS A 124 1.58 8.05 -12.07
N ALA A 125 2.61 7.45 -11.47
CA ALA A 125 3.79 8.16 -11.00
C ALA A 125 4.64 8.73 -12.15
N ARG A 126 4.67 8.09 -13.33
CA ARG A 126 5.33 8.68 -14.53
C ARG A 126 4.56 9.85 -15.12
N GLU A 127 3.23 9.80 -15.11
CA GLU A 127 2.37 10.90 -15.58
C GLU A 127 2.48 12.13 -14.69
N ARG A 128 2.58 11.92 -13.37
CA ARG A 128 2.85 12.97 -12.39
C ARG A 128 3.97 12.53 -11.45
N PRO A 129 5.24 12.77 -11.83
CA PRO A 129 6.39 12.43 -11.01
C PRO A 129 6.33 13.10 -9.65
N ILE A 130 6.66 12.35 -8.60
CA ILE A 130 6.49 12.79 -7.21
C ILE A 130 7.71 13.60 -6.79
N GLY A 131 7.47 14.84 -6.36
CA GLY A 131 8.49 15.71 -5.78
C GLY A 131 8.77 15.40 -4.32
N ARG A 132 9.94 15.84 -3.85
CA ARG A 132 10.34 15.77 -2.44
C ARG A 132 9.42 16.59 -1.52
N ASP A 133 8.87 17.68 -2.05
CA ASP A 133 7.94 18.61 -1.40
C ASP A 133 6.51 18.06 -1.30
N GLU A 134 6.15 17.06 -2.11
CA GLU A 134 4.81 16.46 -2.15
C GLU A 134 4.67 15.34 -1.12
N LYS A 135 4.87 15.66 0.16
CA LYS A 135 4.94 14.71 1.28
C LYS A 135 3.80 13.68 1.27
N SER A 136 2.54 14.13 1.26
CA SER A 136 1.38 13.22 1.28
C SER A 136 1.33 12.29 0.07
N ALA A 137 1.61 12.82 -1.13
CA ALA A 137 1.63 12.02 -2.35
C ALA A 137 2.78 10.98 -2.35
N PHE A 138 3.93 11.34 -1.77
CA PHE A 138 5.03 10.40 -1.58
C PHE A 138 4.65 9.26 -0.63
N TYR A 139 4.05 9.55 0.53
CA TYR A 139 3.65 8.50 1.47
C TYR A 139 2.59 7.56 0.90
N GLU A 140 1.57 8.10 0.21
CA GLU A 140 0.57 7.28 -0.48
C GLU A 140 1.20 6.37 -1.53
N PHE A 141 2.12 6.91 -2.33
CA PHE A 141 2.84 6.13 -3.33
C PHE A 141 3.75 5.07 -2.71
N ALA A 142 4.55 5.42 -1.70
CA ALA A 142 5.50 4.50 -1.07
C ALA A 142 4.78 3.34 -0.38
N LEU A 143 3.70 3.63 0.36
CA LEU A 143 2.88 2.60 1.00
C LEU A 143 2.20 1.70 -0.03
N GLY A 144 1.58 2.29 -1.06
CA GLY A 144 0.93 1.52 -2.12
C GLY A 144 1.92 0.66 -2.91
N PHE A 145 3.10 1.21 -3.23
CA PHE A 145 4.14 0.48 -3.94
C PHE A 145 4.70 -0.66 -3.10
N GLN A 146 4.97 -0.45 -1.81
CA GLN A 146 5.47 -1.48 -0.90
C GLN A 146 4.46 -2.61 -0.72
N ALA A 147 3.18 -2.28 -0.56
CA ALA A 147 2.11 -3.27 -0.47
C ALA A 147 2.12 -4.20 -1.69
N GLU A 148 2.22 -3.67 -2.91
CA GLU A 148 2.28 -4.51 -4.11
C GLU A 148 3.63 -5.21 -4.30
N ALA A 149 4.74 -4.59 -3.89
CA ALA A 149 6.08 -5.10 -4.14
C ALA A 149 6.48 -6.25 -3.20
N GLU A 150 6.10 -6.21 -1.92
CA GLU A 150 6.53 -7.23 -0.94
C GLU A 150 6.09 -8.65 -1.29
N PRO A 151 4.84 -8.93 -1.69
CA PRO A 151 4.42 -10.29 -2.04
C PRO A 151 5.05 -10.74 -3.36
N LEU A 152 5.25 -9.83 -4.32
CA LEU A 152 5.93 -10.13 -5.59
C LEU A 152 7.40 -10.50 -5.39
N LEU A 153 8.08 -9.83 -4.46
CA LEU A 153 9.45 -10.14 -4.09
C LEU A 153 9.53 -11.49 -3.35
N LYS A 154 8.64 -11.74 -2.37
CA LYS A 154 8.59 -13.00 -1.62
C LYS A 154 8.28 -14.22 -2.50
N SER A 155 7.48 -14.03 -3.55
CA SER A 155 7.15 -15.08 -4.52
C SER A 155 8.19 -15.25 -5.63
N GLY A 156 9.21 -14.37 -5.70
CA GLY A 156 10.25 -14.42 -6.72
C GLY A 156 9.78 -14.04 -8.13
N VAL A 157 8.62 -13.40 -8.26
CA VAL A 157 8.04 -12.97 -9.55
C VAL A 157 8.82 -11.79 -10.15
N ILE A 158 9.45 -10.97 -9.30
CA ILE A 158 10.24 -9.80 -9.70
C ILE A 158 11.51 -9.71 -8.86
N ALA A 159 12.62 -9.31 -9.48
CA ALA A 159 13.87 -9.06 -8.77
C ALA A 159 13.80 -7.76 -7.96
N ASN A 160 14.51 -7.70 -6.84
CA ASN A 160 14.62 -6.47 -6.04
C ASN A 160 15.14 -5.28 -6.86
N LEU A 161 16.11 -5.52 -7.75
CA LEU A 161 16.66 -4.47 -8.61
C LEU A 161 15.59 -3.83 -9.50
N ASP A 162 14.72 -4.64 -10.11
CA ASP A 162 13.62 -4.14 -10.95
C ASP A 162 12.62 -3.33 -10.15
N LEU A 163 12.33 -3.73 -8.90
CA LEU A 163 11.46 -2.98 -8.00
C LEU A 163 12.07 -1.63 -7.62
N VAL A 164 13.38 -1.60 -7.32
CA VAL A 164 14.10 -0.36 -7.02
C VAL A 164 14.06 0.60 -8.22
N LEU A 165 14.33 0.10 -9.43
CA LEU A 165 14.27 0.90 -10.65
C LEU A 165 12.86 1.43 -10.94
N LYS A 166 11.83 0.59 -10.76
CA LYS A 166 10.42 0.98 -10.90
C LYS A 166 10.03 2.07 -9.89
N PHE A 167 10.43 1.92 -8.63
CA PHE A 167 10.16 2.89 -7.57
C PHE A 167 10.81 4.25 -7.88
N ILE A 168 12.11 4.24 -8.17
CA ILE A 168 12.88 5.44 -8.51
C ILE A 168 12.32 6.13 -9.76
N GLY A 169 11.86 5.36 -10.75
CA GLY A 169 11.24 5.88 -11.96
C GLY A 169 9.92 6.65 -11.75
N GLY A 170 9.30 6.53 -10.57
CA GLY A 170 8.12 7.30 -10.18
C GLY A 170 8.41 8.66 -9.55
N LEU A 171 9.69 8.97 -9.26
CA LEU A 171 10.09 10.20 -8.59
C LEU A 171 10.49 11.28 -9.61
N LYS A 172 10.34 12.57 -9.25
CA LYS A 172 10.92 13.68 -10.03
C LYS A 172 12.44 13.51 -10.13
N SER A 173 13.02 13.95 -11.25
CA SER A 173 14.45 13.85 -11.51
C SER A 173 15.31 14.43 -10.38
N THR A 174 14.98 15.63 -9.91
CA THR A 174 15.71 16.29 -8.81
C THR A 174 15.67 15.50 -7.50
N PHE A 175 14.54 14.84 -7.21
CA PHE A 175 14.41 13.99 -6.03
C PHE A 175 15.19 12.69 -6.20
N ARG A 176 15.09 12.05 -7.37
CA ARG A 176 15.88 10.87 -7.72
C ARG A 176 17.38 11.14 -7.59
N ASP A 177 17.86 12.24 -8.17
CA ASP A 177 19.30 12.51 -8.22
C ASP A 177 19.84 12.74 -6.79
N GLY A 178 19.10 13.45 -5.94
CA GLY A 178 19.44 13.59 -4.52
C GLY A 178 19.32 12.29 -3.72
N LEU A 179 18.41 11.40 -4.08
CA LEU A 179 18.26 10.07 -3.48
C LEU A 179 19.45 9.18 -3.87
N SER A 180 19.86 9.19 -5.13
CA SER A 180 21.05 8.49 -5.62
C SER A 180 22.31 8.97 -4.90
N GLU A 181 22.50 10.29 -4.76
CA GLU A 181 23.63 10.86 -4.01
C GLU A 181 23.65 10.38 -2.56
N ARG A 182 22.51 10.46 -1.86
CA ARG A 182 22.36 9.97 -0.47
C ARG A 182 22.66 8.48 -0.34
N LEU A 183 22.20 7.67 -1.31
CA LEU A 183 22.47 6.23 -1.34
C LEU A 183 23.95 5.94 -1.61
N SER A 184 24.62 6.70 -2.49
CA SER A 184 26.06 6.57 -2.76
C SER A 184 26.94 6.87 -1.54
N HIS A 185 26.50 7.78 -0.66
CA HIS A 185 27.19 8.07 0.60
C HIS A 185 26.91 7.04 1.71
N LYS A 186 25.95 6.15 1.50
CA LYS A 186 25.59 5.12 2.46
C LYS A 186 26.42 3.87 2.18
N THR A 187 27.16 3.41 3.18
CA THR A 187 27.80 2.09 3.10
C THR A 187 26.71 1.04 2.89
N PRO A 188 26.80 0.16 1.88
CA PRO A 188 25.82 -0.90 1.71
C PRO A 188 25.78 -1.72 2.99
N ALA A 189 24.59 -1.93 3.54
CA ALA A 189 24.44 -2.73 4.75
C ALA A 189 24.96 -4.14 4.46
N VAL A 190 25.77 -4.67 5.36
CA VAL A 190 26.25 -6.05 5.29
C VAL A 190 25.04 -6.96 5.52
N ASP A 191 24.87 -7.98 4.69
CA ASP A 191 23.81 -8.96 4.87
C ASP A 191 24.02 -9.73 6.20
N ALA A 192 22.95 -10.33 6.73
CA ALA A 192 23.00 -11.06 8.01
C ALA A 192 24.05 -12.19 8.06
N ASP A 193 24.61 -12.59 6.91
CA ASP A 193 25.64 -13.62 6.73
C ASP A 193 27.06 -13.09 6.47
N GLY A 194 27.30 -11.77 6.53
CA GLY A 194 28.65 -11.21 6.37
C GLY A 194 29.21 -11.20 4.94
N ALA A 195 28.43 -11.62 3.95
CA ALA A 195 28.81 -11.53 2.53
C ALA A 195 28.66 -10.09 2.02
N ALA A 196 29.62 -9.65 1.19
CA ALA A 196 29.48 -8.42 0.44
C ALA A 196 28.32 -8.59 -0.56
N ARG A 197 27.33 -7.70 -0.50
CA ARG A 197 26.20 -7.66 -1.43
C ARG A 197 26.68 -7.65 -2.88
N ASP A 198 25.93 -8.31 -3.76
CA ASP A 198 26.18 -8.28 -5.20
C ASP A 198 26.33 -6.83 -5.68
N LYS A 199 27.42 -6.55 -6.40
CA LYS A 199 27.73 -5.21 -6.93
C LYS A 199 26.63 -4.67 -7.85
N GLU A 200 25.83 -5.57 -8.42
CA GLU A 200 24.70 -5.27 -9.31
C GLU A 200 23.43 -4.86 -8.55
N ASN A 201 23.28 -5.20 -7.27
CA ASN A 201 22.10 -4.85 -6.46
C ASN A 201 22.48 -4.37 -5.04
N PRO A 202 23.04 -3.16 -4.92
CA PRO A 202 23.61 -2.69 -3.65
C PRO A 202 22.59 -2.35 -2.55
N PHE A 203 21.32 -2.09 -2.91
CA PHE A 203 20.29 -1.61 -1.98
C PHE A 203 18.98 -2.39 -2.09
N THR A 204 18.39 -2.71 -0.95
CA THR A 204 17.04 -3.28 -0.89
C THR A 204 15.99 -2.21 -1.15
N LEU A 205 14.82 -2.58 -1.69
CA LEU A 205 13.69 -1.65 -1.85
C LEU A 205 13.34 -0.94 -0.54
N ALA A 206 13.36 -1.67 0.58
CA ALA A 206 13.07 -1.11 1.90
C ALA A 206 14.07 -0.02 2.32
N GLU A 207 15.36 -0.20 2.04
CA GLU A 207 16.38 0.81 2.31
C GLU A 207 16.20 2.06 1.44
N VAL A 208 15.88 1.89 0.15
CA VAL A 208 15.62 2.99 -0.77
C VAL A 208 14.41 3.80 -0.33
N ILE A 209 13.29 3.13 0.01
CA ILE A 209 12.09 3.78 0.53
C ILE A 209 12.44 4.53 1.83
N LYS A 210 13.15 3.90 2.76
CA LYS A 210 13.55 4.53 4.03
C LYS A 210 14.34 5.83 3.81
N VAL A 211 15.35 5.81 2.94
CA VAL A 211 16.16 7.01 2.66
C VAL A 211 15.33 8.09 1.97
N ALA A 212 14.45 7.70 1.05
CA ALA A 212 13.53 8.64 0.41
C ALA A 212 12.57 9.29 1.42
N THR A 213 12.03 8.51 2.37
CA THR A 213 11.21 9.01 3.48
C THR A 213 11.99 9.98 4.36
N GLU A 214 13.21 9.64 4.77
CA GLU A 214 14.09 10.52 5.54
C GLU A 214 14.34 11.85 4.81
N MET A 215 14.52 11.82 3.49
CA MET A 215 14.69 13.04 2.69
C MET A 215 13.43 13.91 2.66
N VAL A 216 12.26 13.30 2.53
CA VAL A 216 10.96 14.00 2.55
C VAL A 216 10.70 14.60 3.93
N ASP A 217 11.03 13.89 5.01
CA ASP A 217 10.87 14.38 6.38
C ASP A 217 11.91 15.44 6.75
N ALA A 218 13.13 15.37 6.20
CA ALA A 218 14.19 16.35 6.42
C ALA A 218 13.89 17.74 5.81
N VAL A 219 12.76 17.93 5.13
CA VAL A 219 12.29 19.25 4.68
C VAL A 219 11.99 20.19 5.87
N ALA A 220 11.97 19.69 7.11
CA ALA A 220 11.89 20.54 8.30
C ALA A 220 13.21 21.23 8.73
N VAL A 221 14.37 20.93 8.11
CA VAL A 221 15.63 21.57 8.50
C VAL A 221 16.44 21.97 7.26
N GLY A 222 16.35 23.26 6.91
CA GLY A 222 17.24 23.88 5.94
C GLY A 222 18.72 23.84 6.39
N PRO A 223 19.68 24.12 5.50
CA PRO A 223 21.12 23.99 5.77
C PRO A 223 21.68 25.01 6.78
N PHE A 224 20.84 25.86 7.36
CA PHE A 224 21.13 26.64 8.55
C PHE A 224 20.00 26.39 9.55
N GLY A 225 20.35 26.02 10.78
CA GLY A 225 19.40 25.72 11.85
C GLY A 225 18.51 26.91 12.21
N ALA A 226 17.46 27.11 11.42
CA ALA A 226 16.31 27.94 11.74
C ALA A 226 15.08 27.05 11.68
N LEU A 227 14.53 26.76 12.87
CA LEU A 227 13.19 26.22 13.04
C LEU A 227 12.21 27.13 12.30
N THR A 228 11.69 26.69 11.16
CA THR A 228 10.42 27.22 10.66
C THR A 228 9.30 26.41 11.30
N TYR A 229 9.00 26.75 12.55
CA TYR A 229 7.62 26.62 13.01
C TYR A 229 6.80 27.60 12.18
N VAL A 230 5.99 27.11 11.24
CA VAL A 230 4.78 27.82 10.80
C VAL A 230 3.68 26.79 10.59
N GLU A 231 2.90 26.63 11.66
CA GLU A 231 1.44 26.54 11.70
C GLU A 231 0.73 25.69 10.63
N GLU A 232 0.31 24.52 11.11
CA GLU A 232 -0.94 23.88 10.73
C GLU A 232 -2.11 24.88 10.94
N GLU A 233 -3.05 24.89 9.98
CA GLU A 233 -4.34 25.62 9.96
C GLU A 233 -4.37 27.10 9.54
N ALA A 234 -4.72 27.36 8.26
CA ALA A 234 -5.84 28.23 7.83
C ALA A 234 -5.65 28.80 6.42
N ASP A 235 -5.99 28.05 5.36
CA ASP A 235 -6.05 28.62 3.99
C ASP A 235 -7.23 28.08 3.14
N TYR A 236 -8.39 27.85 3.76
CA TYR A 236 -9.65 27.60 3.02
C TYR A 236 -10.40 28.90 2.64
N ALA A 237 -9.92 30.11 2.96
CA ALA A 237 -10.76 31.31 2.86
C ALA A 237 -10.20 32.53 2.11
N ARG A 238 -9.08 32.47 1.36
CA ARG A 238 -8.44 33.73 0.88
C ARG A 238 -8.13 33.98 -0.59
N ASN A 239 -8.40 33.06 -1.53
CA ASN A 239 -8.08 33.32 -2.95
C ASN A 239 -9.30 33.56 -3.85
N MET A 240 -10.32 34.24 -3.32
CA MET A 240 -11.09 35.18 -4.14
C MET A 240 -10.43 36.55 -3.99
N THR A 241 -10.01 37.10 -5.13
CA THR A 241 -9.57 38.48 -5.43
C THR A 241 -8.08 38.73 -5.67
N LEU A 242 -7.86 39.39 -6.81
CA LEU A 242 -6.75 40.25 -7.21
C LEU A 242 -5.56 39.61 -7.92
N SER A 243 -5.83 39.34 -9.20
CA SER A 243 -5.09 39.90 -10.34
C SER A 243 -4.23 41.14 -10.04
N GLY A 244 -2.98 41.08 -10.48
CA GLY A 244 -2.19 42.24 -10.90
C GLY A 244 -0.92 42.48 -10.08
N LEU A 245 0.23 42.09 -10.61
CA LEU A 245 1.26 43.03 -11.09
C LEU A 245 2.48 42.29 -11.64
N SER A 246 3.04 42.91 -12.67
CA SER A 246 4.05 42.44 -13.60
C SER A 246 5.46 42.86 -13.19
N ASP A 247 6.43 42.18 -13.83
CA ASP A 247 7.75 42.66 -14.26
C ASP A 247 8.98 42.60 -13.33
N ARG A 248 9.96 41.85 -13.88
CA ARG A 248 11.38 42.22 -14.12
C ARG A 248 12.45 41.61 -13.20
N ALA A 249 13.22 40.66 -13.75
CA ALA A 249 14.67 40.80 -13.98
C ALA A 249 15.27 39.53 -14.63
N GLU A 250 15.68 39.63 -15.88
CA GLU A 250 16.60 38.70 -16.55
C GLU A 250 18.07 39.06 -16.26
N SER A 251 18.95 38.10 -16.57
CA SER A 251 20.33 38.28 -17.10
C SER A 251 21.49 37.97 -16.14
N ALA A 252 22.02 36.74 -16.21
CA ALA A 252 23.46 36.44 -16.10
C ALA A 252 23.84 34.94 -16.31
N GLY A 253 22.90 33.98 -16.30
CA GLY A 253 23.24 32.54 -16.20
C GLY A 253 23.50 31.76 -17.50
N SER A 254 23.15 32.29 -18.68
CA SER A 254 22.97 31.46 -19.89
C SER A 254 24.24 30.98 -20.60
N LYS A 255 25.43 31.53 -20.32
CA LYS A 255 26.66 31.13 -21.05
C LYS A 255 27.38 29.93 -20.39
N ALA A 256 27.29 29.77 -19.07
CA ALA A 256 27.94 28.66 -18.36
C ALA A 256 27.17 27.33 -18.50
N LEU A 257 25.84 27.39 -18.64
CA LEU A 257 24.99 26.22 -18.84
C LEU A 257 25.19 25.57 -20.21
N LYS A 258 25.50 26.35 -21.26
CA LYS A 258 25.66 25.82 -22.61
C LYS A 258 26.95 25.03 -22.80
N VAL A 259 28.06 25.51 -22.23
CA VAL A 259 29.36 24.82 -22.24
C VAL A 259 29.31 23.51 -21.46
N LYS A 260 28.56 23.46 -20.35
CA LYS A 260 28.41 22.25 -19.53
C LYS A 260 27.48 21.21 -20.16
N GLN A 261 26.49 21.65 -20.93
CA GLN A 261 25.59 20.78 -21.68
C GLN A 261 26.30 20.12 -22.87
N GLU A 262 27.13 20.86 -23.61
CA GLU A 262 27.89 20.33 -24.75
C GLU A 262 28.96 19.31 -24.30
N SER A 263 29.63 19.56 -23.17
CA SER A 263 30.59 18.61 -22.58
C SER A 263 29.94 17.29 -22.12
N MET A 264 28.73 17.34 -21.56
CA MET A 264 28.00 16.15 -21.11
C MET A 264 27.47 15.30 -22.27
N THR A 265 27.10 15.94 -23.39
CA THR A 265 26.67 15.20 -24.59
C THR A 265 27.82 14.44 -25.26
N GLU A 266 29.04 14.96 -25.17
CA GLU A 266 30.24 14.32 -25.73
C GLU A 266 30.68 13.11 -24.89
N GLU A 267 30.59 13.20 -23.56
CA GLU A 267 30.84 12.08 -22.64
C GLU A 267 29.80 10.95 -22.79
N MET A 268 28.52 11.29 -22.97
CA MET A 268 27.46 10.30 -23.21
C MET A 268 27.59 9.62 -24.59
N ALA A 269 28.15 10.29 -25.60
CA ALA A 269 28.45 9.69 -26.89
C ALA A 269 29.62 8.69 -26.80
N LYS A 270 30.66 9.00 -26.00
CA LYS A 270 31.77 8.06 -25.73
C LYS A 270 31.32 6.79 -25.00
N LEU A 271 30.47 6.92 -23.99
CA LEU A 271 29.89 5.77 -23.27
C LEU A 271 29.09 4.85 -24.20
N ARG A 272 28.30 5.43 -25.12
CA ARG A 272 27.55 4.65 -26.11
C ARG A 272 28.44 3.94 -27.13
N LEU A 273 29.55 4.55 -27.54
CA LEU A 273 30.47 3.91 -28.47
C LEU A 273 31.22 2.74 -27.82
N GLN A 274 31.64 2.88 -26.56
CA GLN A 274 32.30 1.78 -25.82
C GLN A 274 31.39 0.56 -25.62
N LEU A 275 30.08 0.78 -25.44
CA LEU A 275 29.07 -0.29 -25.33
C LEU A 275 28.77 -0.99 -26.66
N LEU A 276 29.09 -0.37 -27.80
CA LEU A 276 28.87 -0.94 -29.15
C LEU A 276 30.09 -1.69 -29.72
N THR A 277 31.29 -1.53 -29.13
CA THR A 277 32.52 -2.22 -29.54
C THR A 277 32.90 -3.41 -28.65
N VAL A 278 31.92 -4.22 -28.21
CA VAL A 278 32.21 -5.57 -27.74
C VAL A 278 32.32 -6.47 -28.98
N PRO A 279 33.52 -6.99 -29.34
CA PRO A 279 33.65 -7.87 -30.48
C PRO A 279 32.95 -9.20 -30.18
N LEU A 280 32.05 -9.57 -31.08
CA LEU A 280 31.65 -10.96 -31.32
C LEU A 280 32.90 -11.76 -31.72
N THR A 281 33.54 -12.40 -30.74
CA THR A 281 34.51 -13.47 -31.01
C THR A 281 34.02 -14.76 -30.37
N LYS A 282 33.58 -15.65 -31.27
CA LYS A 282 33.35 -17.09 -31.14
C LYS A 282 34.51 -17.78 -30.41
N GLN A 283 34.22 -18.75 -29.54
CA GLN A 283 34.11 -20.18 -29.86
C GLN A 283 33.59 -20.96 -28.64
#